data_AF-A0A2G9LLT4-F1
#
_entry.id   AF-A0A2G9LLT4-F1
#
_cell.length_a   1.000
_cell.length_b   1.000
_cell.length_c   1.000
_cell.angle_alpha   90.00
_cell.angle_beta   90.00
_cell.angle_gamma   90.00
#
_symmetry.space_group_name_H-M   'P 1'
#
loop_
_entity.id
_entity.type
_entity.pdbx_description
1 polymer ?
#
loop_
_entity_poly.entity_id
_entity_poly.type
_entity_poly.pdbx_seq_one_letter_code
_entity_poly.pdbx_strand_id
1 'polypeptide(L)'
;MIIKVKFKGKKKRVAFLTNDMAFSISEIIETYAKRWMIENWFKDAKDFFNLDDLPGFDETKLDAYLTYKQLSSNMFAVLRQELKMSYCPSTFYRKFIDISATIKITDTKIIVEYNSFKGQEKFKKLFCNMNYRLEQLGIDPCVPWLGNRTIVFKFKD
;
A
#
# COMPACT_ATOMS: atom_id res chain seq x y z
N MET A 1 -21.99 16.66 -21.27
CA MET A 1 -21.37 18.00 -21.09
C MET A 1 -20.13 18.13 -21.97
N ILE A 2 -19.85 19.30 -22.56
CA ILE A 2 -18.62 19.56 -23.34
C ILE A 2 -17.91 20.78 -22.78
N ILE A 3 -16.62 20.65 -22.47
CA ILE A 3 -15.77 21.76 -22.01
C ILE A 3 -14.60 21.98 -22.97
N LYS A 4 -14.09 23.21 -23.03
CA LYS A 4 -12.88 23.58 -23.76
C LYS A 4 -11.71 23.63 -22.76
N VAL A 5 -10.67 22.85 -23.00
CA VAL A 5 -9.47 22.80 -22.15
C VAL A 5 -8.22 23.11 -22.97
N LYS A 6 -7.17 23.61 -22.31
CA LYS A 6 -5.86 23.79 -22.93
C LYS A 6 -4.91 22.72 -22.39
N PHE A 7 -4.49 21.79 -23.23
CA PHE A 7 -3.59 20.69 -22.86
C PHE A 7 -2.30 20.77 -23.68
N LYS A 8 -1.15 20.85 -23.00
CA LYS A 8 0.18 21.03 -23.63
C LYS A 8 0.18 22.15 -24.69
N GLY A 9 -0.39 23.31 -24.35
CA GLY A 9 -0.46 24.48 -25.24
C GLY A 9 -1.58 24.45 -26.30
N LYS A 10 -2.19 23.29 -26.59
CA LYS A 10 -3.24 23.16 -27.62
C LYS A 10 -4.64 23.21 -27.02
N LYS A 11 -5.57 23.95 -27.65
CA LYS A 11 -6.99 23.96 -27.29
C LYS A 11 -7.64 22.64 -27.72
N LYS A 12 -8.28 21.94 -26.78
CA LYS A 12 -9.03 20.69 -27.02
C LYS A 12 -10.45 20.85 -26.50
N ARG A 13 -11.38 20.10 -27.09
CA ARG A 13 -12.74 19.90 -26.55
C ARG A 13 -12.78 18.53 -25.90
N VAL A 14 -13.30 18.46 -24.68
CA VAL A 14 -13.49 17.21 -23.94
C VAL A 14 -14.97 17.07 -23.65
N ALA A 15 -15.52 15.91 -24.00
CA ALA A 15 -16.91 15.56 -23.73
C ALA A 15 -16.96 14.58 -22.57
N PHE A 16 -17.87 14.81 -21.63
CA PHE A 16 -18.20 13.93 -20.53
C PHE A 16 -19.62 13.42 -20.72
N LEU A 17 -19.77 12.10 -20.64
CA LEU A 17 -21.05 11.39 -20.62
C LEU A 17 -21.17 10.74 -19.24
N THR A 18 -22.29 10.99 -18.57
CA THR A 18 -22.62 10.40 -17.26
C THR A 18 -24.09 9.99 -17.29
N ASN A 19 -24.41 8.92 -16.58
CA ASN A 19 -25.77 8.50 -16.28
C ASN A 19 -26.29 9.12 -14.96
N ASP A 20 -25.41 9.76 -14.19
CA ASP A 20 -25.77 10.48 -12.98
C ASP A 20 -26.24 11.89 -13.33
N MET A 21 -27.55 12.13 -13.13
CA MET A 21 -28.23 13.39 -13.43
C MET A 21 -28.22 14.37 -12.25
N ALA A 22 -27.80 13.94 -11.05
CA ALA A 22 -27.74 14.76 -9.85
C ALA A 22 -26.41 15.50 -9.71
N PHE A 23 -25.34 14.98 -10.32
CA PHE A 23 -24.01 15.59 -10.25
C PHE A 23 -23.95 16.96 -10.93
N SER A 24 -23.39 17.93 -10.21
CA SER A 24 -22.94 19.18 -10.78
C SER A 24 -21.77 18.98 -11.75
N ILE A 25 -21.52 20.01 -12.56
CA ILE A 25 -20.39 20.04 -13.50
C ILE A 25 -19.05 19.82 -12.77
N SER A 26 -18.88 20.41 -11.59
CA SER A 26 -17.64 20.26 -10.79
C SER A 26 -17.46 18.81 -10.36
N GLU A 27 -18.50 18.19 -9.83
CA GLU A 27 -18.48 16.81 -9.34
C GLU A 27 -18.16 15.80 -10.46
N ILE A 28 -18.69 16.02 -11.68
CA ILE A 28 -18.35 15.21 -12.86
C ILE A 28 -16.85 15.29 -13.16
N ILE A 29 -16.29 16.51 -13.16
CA ILE A 29 -14.87 16.74 -13.46
C ILE A 29 -13.99 16.13 -12.36
N GLU A 30 -14.30 16.36 -11.09
CA GLU A 30 -13.56 15.82 -9.95
C GLU A 30 -13.59 14.29 -9.91
N THR A 31 -14.76 13.69 -10.17
CA THR A 31 -14.90 12.23 -10.26
C THR A 31 -14.08 11.68 -11.40
N TYR A 32 -14.14 12.29 -12.60
CA TYR A 32 -13.32 11.83 -13.72
C TYR A 32 -11.82 12.03 -13.48
N ALA A 33 -11.42 13.08 -12.76
CA ALA A 33 -10.01 13.31 -12.41
C ALA A 33 -9.43 12.14 -11.58
N LYS A 34 -10.25 11.49 -10.74
CA LYS A 34 -9.85 10.28 -9.99
C LYS A 34 -9.53 9.09 -10.90
N ARG A 35 -9.95 9.07 -12.18
CA ARG A 35 -9.55 8.04 -13.16
C ARG A 35 -8.03 7.92 -13.28
N TRP A 36 -7.28 9.02 -13.08
CA TRP A 36 -5.82 8.99 -13.08
C TRP A 36 -5.24 8.01 -12.03
N MET A 37 -5.97 7.76 -10.94
CA MET A 37 -5.56 6.78 -9.93
C MET A 37 -5.46 5.36 -10.51
N ILE A 38 -6.30 5.01 -11.49
CA ILE A 38 -6.27 3.70 -12.16
C ILE A 38 -4.99 3.56 -13.00
N GLU A 39 -4.61 4.60 -13.74
CA GLU A 39 -3.37 4.61 -14.54
C GLU A 39 -2.13 4.47 -13.65
N ASN A 40 -2.11 5.21 -12.53
CA ASN A 40 -1.06 5.04 -11.53
C ASN A 40 -1.03 3.63 -10.94
N TRP A 41 -2.21 3.04 -10.68
CA TRP A 41 -2.30 1.68 -10.15
C TRP A 41 -1.76 0.64 -11.14
N PHE A 42 -2.13 0.70 -12.42
CA PHE A 42 -1.59 -0.22 -13.44
C PHE A 42 -0.07 -0.07 -13.58
N LYS A 43 0.43 1.17 -13.52
CA LYS A 43 1.87 1.41 -13.52
C LYS A 43 2.54 0.76 -12.31
N ASP A 44 2.01 0.96 -11.11
CA ASP A 44 2.56 0.37 -9.89
C ASP A 44 2.46 -1.17 -9.90
N ALA A 45 1.35 -1.73 -10.40
CA ALA A 45 1.12 -3.16 -10.53
C ALA A 45 2.18 -3.82 -11.44
N LYS A 46 2.53 -3.15 -12.54
CA LYS A 46 3.59 -3.58 -13.44
C LYS A 46 4.99 -3.35 -12.82
N ASP A 47 5.34 -2.09 -12.59
CA ASP A 47 6.72 -1.67 -12.29
C ASP A 47 7.23 -2.12 -10.91
N PHE A 48 6.34 -2.34 -9.94
CA PHE A 48 6.72 -2.72 -8.56
C PHE A 48 6.22 -4.10 -8.17
N PHE A 49 4.98 -4.45 -8.54
CA PHE A 49 4.43 -5.76 -8.21
C PHE A 49 4.72 -6.83 -9.28
N ASN A 50 5.34 -6.50 -10.41
CA ASN A 50 5.69 -7.43 -11.49
C ASN A 50 4.49 -8.28 -11.95
N LEU A 51 3.33 -7.64 -12.11
CA LEU A 51 2.11 -8.33 -12.55
C LEU A 51 2.24 -8.89 -13.98
N ASP A 52 3.15 -8.35 -14.78
CA ASP A 52 3.47 -8.78 -16.14
C ASP A 52 4.49 -9.93 -16.21
N ASP A 53 5.15 -10.28 -15.10
CA ASP A 53 6.10 -11.39 -15.01
C ASP A 53 5.40 -12.64 -14.45
N LEU A 54 4.63 -13.30 -15.32
CA LEU A 54 3.81 -14.45 -14.93
C LEU A 54 4.66 -15.72 -14.77
N PRO A 55 4.37 -16.60 -13.79
CA PRO A 55 5.16 -17.79 -13.49
C PRO A 55 4.96 -18.96 -14.49
N GLY A 56 4.48 -18.67 -15.70
CA GLY A 56 4.10 -19.63 -16.74
C GLY A 56 2.59 -19.73 -16.95
N PHE A 57 2.16 -20.79 -17.66
CA PHE A 57 0.76 -21.00 -18.09
C PHE A 57 -0.02 -22.02 -17.24
N ASP A 58 0.58 -22.51 -16.15
CA ASP A 58 -0.14 -23.35 -15.20
C ASP A 58 -1.20 -22.50 -14.49
N GLU A 59 -2.47 -22.85 -14.67
CA GLU A 59 -3.62 -22.08 -14.20
C GLU A 59 -3.60 -21.90 -12.67
N THR A 60 -3.25 -22.95 -11.91
CA THR A 60 -3.21 -22.88 -10.45
C THR A 60 -2.10 -21.95 -9.97
N LYS A 61 -0.91 -22.03 -10.59
CA LYS A 61 0.20 -21.12 -10.27
C LYS A 61 -0.11 -19.68 -10.65
N LEU A 62 -0.78 -19.48 -11.78
CA LEU A 62 -1.19 -18.17 -12.26
C LEU A 62 -2.18 -17.53 -11.28
N ASP A 63 -3.23 -18.26 -10.89
CA ASP A 63 -4.25 -17.78 -9.96
C ASP A 63 -3.66 -17.43 -8.60
N ALA A 64 -2.82 -18.30 -8.05
CA ALA A 64 -2.12 -18.04 -6.81
C ALA A 64 -1.25 -16.78 -6.92
N TYR A 65 -0.46 -16.66 -8.00
CA TYR A 65 0.42 -15.53 -8.23
C TYR A 65 -0.34 -14.20 -8.31
N LEU A 66 -1.37 -14.13 -9.15
CA LEU A 66 -2.22 -12.93 -9.29
C LEU A 66 -2.89 -12.57 -7.96
N THR A 67 -3.38 -13.56 -7.23
CA THR A 67 -3.98 -13.35 -5.90
C THR A 67 -2.98 -12.75 -4.92
N TYR A 68 -1.76 -13.29 -4.83
CA TYR A 68 -0.72 -12.76 -3.95
C TYR A 68 -0.28 -11.34 -4.33
N LYS A 69 -0.17 -11.02 -5.62
CA LYS A 69 0.16 -9.66 -6.07
C LYS A 69 -0.96 -8.67 -5.76
N GLN A 70 -2.21 -9.05 -5.96
CA GLN A 70 -3.36 -8.22 -5.62
C GLN A 70 -3.44 -7.97 -4.11
N LEU A 71 -3.26 -9.01 -3.30
CA LEU A 71 -3.22 -8.90 -1.84
C LEU A 71 -2.10 -7.95 -1.39
N SER A 72 -0.91 -8.10 -1.97
CA SER A 72 0.23 -7.24 -1.69
C SER A 72 -0.06 -5.77 -2.01
N SER A 73 -0.65 -5.50 -3.18
CA SER A 73 -1.06 -4.15 -3.60
C SER A 73 -2.08 -3.53 -2.65
N ASN A 74 -3.06 -4.31 -2.20
CA ASN A 74 -4.08 -3.88 -1.24
C ASN A 74 -3.48 -3.57 0.14
N MET A 75 -2.64 -4.45 0.68
CA MET A 75 -1.93 -4.21 1.95
C MET A 75 -1.11 -2.93 1.88
N PHE A 76 -0.46 -2.69 0.75
CA PHE A 76 0.31 -1.47 0.51
C PHE A 76 -0.58 -0.22 0.47
N ALA A 77 -1.76 -0.29 -0.15
CA ALA A 77 -2.73 0.80 -0.17
C ALA A 77 -3.22 1.14 1.25
N VAL A 78 -3.54 0.13 2.06
CA VAL A 78 -3.96 0.30 3.47
C VAL A 78 -2.83 0.96 4.28
N LEU A 79 -1.60 0.44 4.20
CA LEU A 79 -0.46 1.01 4.93
C LEU A 79 -0.20 2.47 4.53
N ARG A 80 -0.32 2.82 3.25
CA ARG A 80 -0.18 4.21 2.78
C ARG A 80 -1.26 5.12 3.36
N GLN A 81 -2.50 4.64 3.41
CA GLN A 81 -3.63 5.37 3.98
C GLN A 81 -3.42 5.64 5.48
N GLU A 82 -3.07 4.61 6.25
CA GLU A 82 -2.81 4.71 7.69
C GLU A 82 -1.67 5.68 8.01
N LEU A 83 -0.59 5.64 7.20
CA LEU A 83 0.55 6.53 7.36
C LEU A 83 0.32 7.95 6.81
N LYS A 84 -0.83 8.19 6.16
CA LYS A 84 -1.19 9.43 5.46
C LYS A 84 -0.10 9.83 4.45
N MET A 85 0.26 8.91 3.57
CA MET A 85 1.39 9.06 2.63
C MET A 85 0.95 8.91 1.18
N SER A 86 1.39 9.85 0.34
CA SER A 86 1.13 9.87 -1.11
C SER A 86 2.24 9.23 -1.95
N TYR A 87 3.08 8.37 -1.35
CA TYR A 87 4.20 7.75 -2.07
C TYR A 87 3.72 6.63 -3.00
N CYS A 88 4.36 6.51 -4.16
CA CYS A 88 4.28 5.28 -4.95
C CYS A 88 4.91 4.10 -4.18
N PRO A 89 4.53 2.85 -4.50
CA PRO A 89 5.00 1.67 -3.79
C PRO A 89 6.52 1.54 -3.73
N SER A 90 7.23 1.81 -4.83
CA SER A 90 8.70 1.75 -4.84
C SER A 90 9.37 2.73 -3.88
N THR A 91 8.83 3.96 -3.76
CA THR A 91 9.36 4.96 -2.83
C THR A 91 9.03 4.61 -1.39
N PHE A 92 7.85 4.06 -1.14
CA PHE A 92 7.50 3.60 0.19
C PHE A 92 8.39 2.42 0.59
N TYR A 93 8.54 1.40 -0.27
CA TYR A 93 9.40 0.25 -0.01
C TYR A 93 10.79 0.70 0.42
N ARG A 94 11.45 1.54 -0.36
CA ARG A 94 12.79 2.06 -0.05
C ARG A 94 12.87 2.84 1.27
N LYS A 95 11.81 3.55 1.65
CA LYS A 95 11.80 4.39 2.85
C LYS A 95 11.38 3.65 4.11
N PHE A 96 10.74 2.49 3.98
CA PHE A 96 9.93 1.92 5.07
C PHE A 96 10.01 0.40 5.21
N ILE A 97 10.35 -0.32 4.15
CA ILE A 97 10.52 -1.78 4.17
C ILE A 97 12.00 -2.14 4.04
N ASP A 98 12.70 -1.45 3.14
CA ASP A 98 14.15 -1.57 2.91
C ASP A 98 14.94 -0.80 3.97
N ILE A 99 14.70 -1.12 5.24
CA ILE A 99 15.37 -0.54 6.39
C ILE A 99 16.10 -1.65 7.12
N SER A 100 17.38 -1.43 7.41
CA SER A 100 18.18 -2.37 8.20
C SER A 100 17.63 -2.50 9.63
N ALA A 101 17.35 -3.73 10.03
CA ALA A 101 16.98 -4.11 11.38
C ALA A 101 17.79 -5.32 11.84
N THR A 102 18.05 -5.40 13.13
CA THR A 102 18.58 -6.60 13.78
C THR A 102 17.42 -7.44 14.31
N ILE A 103 17.42 -8.73 13.99
CA ILE A 103 16.43 -9.68 14.50
C ILE A 103 17.07 -10.47 15.64
N LYS A 104 16.40 -10.50 16.79
CA LYS A 104 16.72 -11.38 17.93
C LYS A 104 15.53 -12.27 18.22
N ILE A 105 15.73 -13.58 18.20
CA ILE A 105 14.68 -14.56 18.48
C ILE A 105 14.93 -15.13 19.88
N THR A 106 13.91 -15.13 20.71
CA THR A 106 13.87 -15.79 22.02
C THR A 106 12.82 -16.88 22.01
N ASP A 107 12.67 -17.61 23.12
CA ASP A 107 11.65 -18.66 23.22
C ASP A 107 10.22 -18.12 23.03
N THR A 108 9.96 -16.87 23.45
CA THR A 108 8.62 -16.27 23.46
C THR A 108 8.44 -15.12 22.49
N LYS A 109 9.52 -14.54 21.96
CA LYS A 109 9.47 -13.28 21.20
C LYS A 109 10.39 -13.29 19.98
N ILE A 110 9.96 -12.61 18.94
CA ILE A 110 10.80 -12.16 17.82
C ILE A 110 10.94 -10.66 17.97
N ILE A 111 12.14 -10.20 18.31
CA ILE A 111 12.44 -8.79 18.51
C ILE A 111 13.07 -8.25 17.22
N VAL A 112 12.38 -7.31 16.58
CA VAL A 112 12.86 -6.59 15.39
C VAL A 112 13.32 -5.21 15.83
N GLU A 113 14.62 -4.98 15.84
CA GLU A 113 15.22 -3.71 16.25
C GLU A 113 15.75 -2.94 15.04
N TYR A 114 15.02 -1.91 14.62
CA TYR A 114 15.43 -1.04 13.52
C TYR A 114 16.58 -0.11 13.93
N ASN A 115 17.54 0.10 13.02
CA ASN A 115 18.51 1.19 13.13
C ASN A 115 17.81 2.55 12.95
N SER A 116 18.41 3.66 13.38
CA SER A 116 17.81 4.99 13.22
C SER A 116 17.65 5.34 11.74
N PHE A 117 16.46 5.78 11.33
CA PHE A 117 16.14 6.14 9.95
C PHE A 117 15.19 7.33 9.83
N LYS A 118 15.24 8.01 8.68
CA LYS A 118 14.39 9.17 8.41
C LYS A 118 12.91 8.78 8.37
N GLY A 119 12.13 9.36 9.27
CA GLY A 119 10.68 9.09 9.37
C GLY A 119 10.31 7.98 10.35
N GLN A 120 11.26 7.51 11.17
CA GLN A 120 11.02 6.50 12.20
C GLN A 120 9.87 6.82 13.16
N GLU A 121 9.59 8.10 13.42
CA GLU A 121 8.49 8.54 14.28
C GLU A 121 7.10 8.09 13.79
N LYS A 122 6.91 7.96 12.47
CA LYS A 122 5.66 7.43 11.92
C LYS A 122 5.55 5.92 12.15
N PHE A 123 6.66 5.20 12.08
CA PHE A 123 6.74 3.76 12.29
C PHE A 123 6.58 3.40 13.76
N LYS A 124 7.25 4.13 14.66
CA LYS A 124 7.06 4.03 16.10
C LYS A 124 5.56 4.09 16.46
N LYS A 125 4.81 5.04 15.89
CA LYS A 125 3.36 5.15 16.15
C LYS A 125 2.53 3.93 15.72
N LEU A 126 2.91 3.25 14.63
CA LEU A 126 2.20 2.07 14.16
C LEU A 126 2.54 0.82 14.96
N PHE A 127 3.84 0.62 15.21
CA PHE A 127 4.39 -0.67 15.65
C PHE A 127 4.71 -0.71 17.15
N CYS A 128 4.94 0.44 17.81
CA CYS A 128 5.05 0.45 19.26
C CYS A 128 3.73 0.01 19.87
N ASN A 129 3.82 -0.85 20.89
CA ASN A 129 2.67 -1.43 21.59
C ASN A 129 1.71 -2.20 20.68
N MET A 130 2.16 -2.71 19.53
CA MET A 130 1.31 -3.45 18.59
C MET A 130 0.63 -4.66 19.26
N ASN A 131 1.38 -5.48 20.03
CA ASN A 131 0.80 -6.64 20.71
C ASN A 131 -0.29 -6.25 21.70
N TYR A 132 -0.05 -5.20 22.50
CA TYR A 132 -1.07 -4.66 23.39
C TYR A 132 -2.33 -4.22 22.63
N ARG A 133 -2.16 -3.53 21.49
CA ARG A 133 -3.29 -3.12 20.66
C ARG A 133 -4.07 -4.31 20.06
N LEU A 134 -3.39 -5.39 19.69
CA LEU A 134 -4.02 -6.61 19.22
C LEU A 134 -4.84 -7.27 20.34
N GLU A 135 -4.27 -7.38 21.54
CA GLU A 135 -4.96 -7.91 22.72
C GLU A 135 -6.22 -7.10 23.05
N GLN A 136 -6.17 -5.76 22.96
CA GLN A 136 -7.35 -4.89 23.16
C GLN A 136 -8.46 -5.13 22.12
N LEU A 137 -8.11 -5.65 20.94
CA LEU A 137 -9.06 -6.04 19.89
C LEU A 137 -9.53 -7.49 20.03
N GLY A 138 -9.11 -8.21 21.07
CA GLY A 138 -9.40 -9.64 21.26
C GLY A 138 -8.63 -10.56 20.29
N ILE A 139 -7.55 -10.06 19.71
CA ILE A 139 -6.69 -10.80 18.77
C ILE A 139 -5.46 -11.30 19.53
N ASP A 140 -5.20 -12.60 19.49
CA ASP A 140 -3.98 -13.18 20.04
C ASP A 140 -2.74 -12.65 19.28
N PRO A 141 -1.79 -11.97 19.94
CA PRO A 141 -0.59 -11.46 19.30
C PRO A 141 0.45 -12.54 18.96
N CYS A 142 0.26 -13.78 19.43
CA CYS A 142 1.12 -14.90 19.07
C CYS A 142 0.93 -15.26 17.60
N VAL A 143 2.05 -15.48 16.90
CA VAL A 143 2.03 -15.87 15.48
C VAL A 143 2.24 -17.38 15.39
N PRO A 144 1.23 -18.20 15.02
CA PRO A 144 1.32 -19.65 15.14
C PRO A 144 2.42 -20.28 14.29
N TRP A 145 2.56 -19.81 13.05
CA TRP A 145 3.58 -20.29 12.12
C TRP A 145 5.00 -19.77 12.42
N LEU A 146 5.16 -18.92 13.44
CA LEU A 146 6.47 -18.46 13.94
C LEU A 146 6.80 -19.08 15.31
N GLY A 147 6.24 -20.26 15.58
CA GLY A 147 6.44 -21.01 16.82
C GLY A 147 5.74 -20.39 18.02
N ASN A 148 4.53 -19.87 17.82
CA ASN A 148 3.71 -19.21 18.84
C ASN A 148 4.44 -18.06 19.56
N ARG A 149 5.29 -17.32 18.84
CA ARG A 149 6.01 -16.16 19.37
C ARG A 149 5.27 -14.88 19.05
N THR A 150 5.41 -13.89 19.94
CA THR A 150 4.95 -12.52 19.67
C THR A 150 6.03 -11.72 18.95
N ILE A 151 5.65 -10.78 18.10
CA ILE A 151 6.61 -9.89 17.41
C ILE A 151 6.70 -8.57 18.17
N VAL A 152 7.90 -8.12 18.50
CA VAL A 152 8.15 -6.86 19.21
C VAL A 152 9.04 -5.98 18.37
N PHE A 153 8.54 -4.78 18.05
CA PHE A 153 9.31 -3.78 17.31
C PHE A 153 10.01 -2.82 18.26
N LYS A 154 11.32 -2.63 18.04
CA LYS A 154 12.17 -1.65 18.71
C LYS A 154 12.79 -0.74 17.68
N PHE A 155 13.08 0.49 18.09
CA PHE A 155 13.68 1.52 17.25
C PHE A 155 14.83 2.11 18.05
N LYS A 156 16.04 2.10 17.49
CA LYS A 156 17.16 2.84 18.08
C LYS A 156 16.89 4.35 17.96
N ASP A 157 17.42 5.10 18.90
CA ASP A 157 17.37 6.56 18.85
C ASP A 157 18.18 7.11 17.66
#